data_AF-A0A931QLZ9-F1
#
_entry.id   AF-A0A931QLZ9-F1
#
_cell.length_a   1.000
_cell.length_b   1.000
_cell.length_c   1.000
_cell.angle_alpha   90.00
_cell.angle_beta   90.00
_cell.angle_gamma   90.00
#
_symmetry.space_group_name_H-M   'P 1'
#
loop_
_entity.id
_entity.type
_entity.pdbx_description
1 polymer ?
#
loop_
_entity_poly.entity_id
_entity_poly.type
_entity_poly.pdbx_seq_one_letter_code
_entity_poly.pdbx_strand_id
1 'polypeptide(L)' 'NATCTGCRMRLPPQLFNQVREGRSIIDCPHCHRILYWNPSV' A
#
# COMPACT_ATOMS: atom_id res chain seq x y z
N ASN A 1 -0.92 10.83 2.17
CA ASN A 1 0.50 10.41 2.33
C ASN A 1 0.61 8.94 1.94
N ALA A 2 1.36 8.64 0.87
CA ALA A 2 1.60 7.27 0.41
C ALA A 2 2.56 6.57 1.38
N THR A 3 2.03 6.18 2.54
CA THR A 3 2.81 5.64 3.64
C THR A 3 2.05 4.46 4.22
N CYS A 4 2.74 3.37 4.54
CA CYS A 4 2.12 2.24 5.21
C CYS A 4 1.59 2.66 6.59
N THR A 5 0.33 2.37 6.90
CA THR A 5 -0.29 2.65 8.21
C THR A 5 0.28 1.80 9.34
N GLY A 6 0.94 0.68 9.03
CA GLY A 6 1.60 -0.18 10.03
C GLY A 6 2.97 0.34 10.43
N CYS A 7 3.92 0.37 9.49
CA CYS A 7 5.32 0.73 9.78
C CYS A 7 5.65 2.21 9.56
N ARG A 8 4.70 3.02 9.09
CA ARG A 8 4.89 4.44 8.72
C ARG A 8 6.01 4.70 7.71
N MET A 9 6.42 3.66 6.97
CA MET A 9 7.39 3.81 5.90
C MET A 9 6.73 4.29 4.60
N ARG A 10 7.42 5.17 3.88
CA ARG A 10 6.98 5.71 2.59
C ARG A 10 6.87 4.58 1.58
N LEU A 11 5.75 4.52 0.88
CA LEU A 11 5.50 3.57 -0.18
C LEU A 11 6.07 4.13 -1.49
N PRO A 12 6.77 3.30 -2.30
CA PRO A 12 7.17 3.69 -3.64
C PRO A 12 5.94 4.10 -4.47
N PRO A 13 6.05 5.10 -5.36
CA PRO A 13 4.92 5.56 -6.16
C PRO A 13 4.34 4.44 -7.04
N GLN A 14 5.18 3.54 -7.55
CA GLN A 14 4.75 2.39 -8.34
C GLN A 14 3.90 1.42 -7.50
N LEU A 15 4.34 1.13 -6.28
CA LEU A 15 3.61 0.27 -5.35
C LEU A 15 2.28 0.91 -4.93
N PHE A 16 2.28 2.23 -4.67
CA PHE A 16 1.07 2.98 -4.36
C PHE A 16 0.05 2.92 -5.50
N ASN A 17 0.49 3.07 -6.75
CA ASN A 17 -0.38 2.93 -7.92
C ASN A 17 -0.94 1.51 -8.02
N GLN A 18 -0.12 0.48 -7.83
CA GLN A 18 -0.59 -0.91 -7.84
C GLN A 18 -1.62 -1.19 -6.74
N VAL A 19 -1.41 -0.67 -5.52
CA VAL A 19 -2.37 -0.78 -4.40
C VAL A 19 -3.69 -0.10 -4.76
N ARG A 20 -3.64 1.07 -5.42
CA ARG A 20 -4.84 1.77 -5.93
C ARG A 20 -5.53 1.04 -7.07
N GLU A 21 -4.78 0.33 -7.92
CA GLU A 21 -5.31 -0.44 -9.03
C GLU A 21 -6.03 -1.72 -8.54
N GLY A 22 -5.65 -2.25 -7.37
CA GLY A 22 -6.32 -3.36 -6.71
C GLY A 22 -6.26 -4.69 -7.47
N ARG A 23 -5.37 -4.81 -8.47
CA ARG A 23 -5.25 -6.00 -9.32
C ARG A 23 -4.60 -7.19 -8.62
N SER A 24 -3.82 -6.93 -7.56
CA SER A 24 -3.08 -7.95 -6.81
C SER A 24 -3.05 -7.61 -5.33
N ILE A 25 -2.94 -8.64 -4.49
CA ILE A 25 -2.63 -8.48 -3.07
C ILE A 25 -1.17 -8.03 -2.98
N ILE A 26 -0.94 -6.86 -2.38
CA ILE A 26 0.39 -6.27 -2.25
C ILE A 26 0.71 -6.19 -0.77
N ASP A 27 1.87 -6.69 -0.38
CA ASP A 27 2.40 -6.52 0.96
C ASP A 27 3.38 -5.35 1.04
N CYS A 28 3.47 -4.76 2.22
CA CYS A 28 4.48 -3.73 2.48
C CYS A 28 5.87 -4.39 2.53
N PRO A 29 6.86 -3.93 1.75
CA PRO A 29 8.19 -4.56 1.72
C PRO A 29 8.97 -4.45 3.03
N HIS A 30 8.50 -3.64 3.99
CA HIS A 30 9.16 -3.44 5.29
C HIS A 30 8.56 -4.22 6.45
N CYS A 31 7.26 -4.48 6.41
CA CYS A 31 6.56 -5.13 7.52
C CYS A 31 5.64 -6.26 7.07
N HIS A 32 5.64 -6.60 5.78
CA HIS A 32 4.81 -7.61 5.13
C HIS A 32 3.31 -7.47 5.41
N ARG A 33 2.87 -6.26 5.78
CA ARG A 33 1.46 -5.98 6.03
C ARG A 33 0.73 -5.83 4.70
N ILE A 34 -0.43 -6.48 4.58
CA ILE A 34 -1.28 -6.37 3.39
C ILE A 34 -1.72 -4.91 3.22
N LEU A 35 -1.44 -4.37 2.04
CA LEU A 35 -1.84 -3.04 1.60
C LEU A 35 -3.07 -3.19 0.70
N TYR A 36 -4.12 -2.45 1.01
CA TYR A 36 -5.32 -2.40 0.20
C TYR A 36 -5.80 -0.95 0.09
N TRP A 37 -6.39 -0.62 -1.05
CA TRP A 37 -7.03 0.66 -1.26
C TRP A 37 -8.51 0.55 -0.90
N ASN A 38 -8.97 1.40 0.02
CA ASN A 38 -10.40 1.50 0.35
C ASN A 38 -10.97 2.78 -0.32
N PRO A 39 -11.72 2.67 -1.43
CA PRO A 39 -12.29 3.83 -2.11
C PRO A 39 -13.47 4.47 -1.35
N SER A 40 -13.93 3.86 -0.25
CA SER A 40 -15.13 4.27 0.48
C SER A 40 -14.89 5.26 1.62
N VAL A 41 -13.67 5.81 1.75
CA VAL A 41 -13.31 6.84 2.75
C VAL A 41 -12.59 8.02 2.10
#